data_AF-A0A497ZNI6-F1
#
_entry.id   AF-A0A497ZNI6-F1
#
_cell.length_a   1.000
_cell.length_b   1.000
_cell.length_c   1.000
_cell.angle_alpha   90.00
_cell.angle_beta   90.00
_cell.angle_gamma   90.00
#
_symmetry.space_group_name_H-M   'P 1'
#
loop_
_entity.id
_entity.type
_entity.pdbx_description
1 polymer ?
#
loop_
_entity_poly.entity_id
_entity_poly.type
_entity_poly.pdbx_seq_one_letter_code
_entity_poly.pdbx_strand_id
1 'polypeptide(L)'
;MNENEPVPSRYYDTHNNWTNEPTAADKHVYEVFASNVVVLVQLLDDYKTMMSPDVHARLFSSLLTLSRLLGEYEDNWSQEYPMSRT
;
A
#
# COMPACT_ATOMS: atom_id res chain seq x y z
N MET A 1 -22.54 12.53 -5.88
CA MET A 1 -21.34 11.68 -6.05
C MET A 1 -21.12 11.02 -4.71
N ASN A 2 -20.92 9.70 -4.67
CA ASN A 2 -20.61 9.03 -3.42
C ASN A 2 -19.26 9.54 -2.94
N GLU A 3 -19.20 10.03 -1.71
CA GLU A 3 -18.00 10.63 -1.10
C GLU A 3 -16.85 9.62 -0.91
N ASN A 4 -17.08 8.35 -1.29
CA ASN A 4 -16.19 7.20 -1.09
C ASN A 4 -15.74 6.53 -2.42
N GLU A 5 -16.06 7.09 -3.58
CA GLU A 5 -15.65 6.49 -4.86
C GLU A 5 -14.20 6.91 -5.19
N PRO A 6 -13.30 5.96 -5.53
CA PRO A 6 -11.91 6.29 -5.83
C PRO A 6 -11.85 7.21 -7.05
N VAL A 7 -11.27 8.40 -6.86
CA VAL A 7 -11.06 9.36 -7.94
C VAL A 7 -9.64 9.23 -8.52
N PRO A 8 -9.41 9.58 -9.80
CA PRO A 8 -8.09 9.49 -10.41
C PRO A 8 -7.03 10.33 -9.66
N SER A 9 -5.76 9.89 -9.62
CA SER A 9 -4.67 10.61 -8.94
C SER A 9 -4.60 12.10 -9.28
N ARG A 10 -4.79 12.45 -10.57
CA ARG A 10 -4.85 13.84 -11.06
C ARG A 10 -5.86 14.73 -10.33
N TYR A 11 -6.94 14.16 -9.79
CA TYR A 11 -7.93 14.90 -9.03
C TYR A 11 -7.31 15.43 -7.72
N TYR A 12 -6.58 14.59 -6.98
CA TYR A 12 -5.91 14.97 -5.74
C TYR A 12 -4.83 16.02 -5.99
N ASP A 13 -4.06 15.88 -7.07
CA ASP A 13 -3.04 16.86 -7.48
C ASP A 13 -3.64 18.24 -7.77
N THR A 14 -4.76 18.27 -8.51
CA THR A 14 -5.39 19.52 -8.95
C THR A 14 -6.06 20.27 -7.79
N HIS A 15 -6.48 19.56 -6.76
CA HIS A 15 -7.22 20.12 -5.62
C HIS A 15 -6.37 20.23 -4.34
N ASN A 16 -5.09 19.84 -4.39
CA ASN A 16 -4.18 19.80 -3.23
C ASN A 16 -4.77 19.05 -2.03
N ASN A 17 -5.46 17.94 -2.32
CA ASN A 17 -6.21 17.14 -1.34
C ASN A 17 -5.40 15.93 -0.84
N TRP A 18 -4.08 16.07 -0.75
CA TRP A 18 -3.22 15.06 -0.13
C TRP A 18 -3.39 15.15 1.39
N THR A 19 -4.19 14.27 1.97
CA THR A 19 -4.42 14.20 3.43
C THR A 19 -3.65 13.04 4.03
N ASN A 20 -3.08 13.25 5.22
CA ASN A 20 -2.44 12.16 5.97
C ASN A 20 -3.47 11.30 6.73
N GLU A 21 -4.69 11.82 6.93
CA GLU A 21 -5.79 11.05 7.51
C GLU A 21 -6.30 10.03 6.48
N PRO A 22 -6.24 8.73 6.77
CA PRO A 22 -6.73 7.69 5.87
C PRO A 22 -8.25 7.67 5.82
N THR A 23 -8.81 7.63 4.61
CA THR A 23 -10.21 7.29 4.38
C THR A 23 -10.46 5.79 4.63
N ALA A 24 -11.72 5.37 4.67
CA ALA A 24 -12.07 3.95 4.74
C ALA A 24 -11.54 3.16 3.52
N ALA A 25 -11.45 3.80 2.35
CA ALA A 25 -10.89 3.19 1.15
C ALA A 25 -9.37 2.98 1.29
N ASP A 26 -8.64 3.94 1.87
CA ASP A 26 -7.19 3.83 2.07
C ASP A 26 -6.84 2.67 3.01
N LYS A 27 -7.59 2.54 4.11
CA LYS A 27 -7.46 1.41 5.05
C LYS A 27 -7.73 0.09 4.36
N HIS A 28 -8.77 0.01 3.52
CA HIS A 28 -9.08 -1.20 2.77
C HIS A 28 -7.96 -1.58 1.79
N VAL A 29 -7.38 -0.61 1.08
CA VAL A 29 -6.23 -0.85 0.19
C VAL A 29 -5.03 -1.37 0.98
N TYR A 30 -4.73 -0.77 2.14
CA TYR A 30 -3.67 -1.25 3.03
C TYR A 30 -3.93 -2.69 3.49
N GLU A 31 -5.11 -3.01 4.01
CA GLU A 31 -5.46 -4.34 4.51
C GLU A 31 -5.37 -5.42 3.42
N VAL A 32 -5.86 -5.11 2.21
CA VAL A 32 -5.76 -6.01 1.06
C VAL A 32 -4.29 -6.21 0.66
N PHE A 33 -3.49 -5.13 0.63
CA PHE A 33 -2.06 -5.26 0.34
C PHE A 33 -1.33 -6.08 1.41
N ALA A 34 -1.50 -5.76 2.69
CA ALA A 34 -0.84 -6.39 3.81
C ALA A 34 -1.17 -7.89 3.91
N SER A 35 -2.43 -8.28 3.62
CA SER A 35 -2.84 -9.68 3.60
C SER A 35 -2.29 -10.48 2.40
N ASN A 36 -1.92 -9.81 1.30
CA ASN A 36 -1.48 -10.49 0.06
C ASN A 36 0.00 -10.31 -0.26
N VAL A 37 0.75 -9.44 0.42
CA VAL A 37 2.15 -9.15 0.09
C VAL A 37 3.05 -10.39 0.13
N VAL A 38 2.82 -11.30 1.08
CA VAL A 38 3.55 -12.58 1.16
C VAL A 38 3.26 -13.46 -0.05
N VAL A 39 2.02 -13.52 -0.50
CA VAL A 39 1.61 -14.27 -1.70
C VAL A 39 2.25 -13.68 -2.95
N LEU A 40 2.31 -12.35 -3.05
CA LEU A 40 2.98 -11.66 -4.16
C LEU A 40 4.48 -11.95 -4.19
N VAL A 41 5.15 -11.97 -3.03
CA VAL A 41 6.56 -12.34 -2.92
C VAL A 41 6.78 -13.80 -3.36
N GLN A 42 5.94 -14.72 -2.89
CA GLN A 42 6.01 -16.14 -3.27
C GLN A 42 5.84 -16.32 -4.77
N LEU A 43 4.84 -15.66 -5.36
CA LEU A 43 4.61 -15.70 -6.81
C LEU A 43 5.80 -15.13 -7.58
N LEU A 44 6.45 -14.08 -7.07
CA LEU A 44 7.65 -13.56 -7.71
C LEU A 44 8.80 -14.59 -7.71
N ASP A 45 9.00 -15.30 -6.60
CA ASP A 45 10.06 -16.30 -6.44
C ASP A 45 9.78 -17.57 -7.25
N ASP A 46 8.53 -18.04 -7.26
CA ASP A 46 8.08 -19.23 -8.02
C ASP A 46 8.33 -19.06 -9.53
N TYR A 47 8.17 -17.84 -10.03
CA TYR A 47 8.33 -17.51 -11.45
C TYR A 47 9.68 -16.89 -11.80
N LYS A 48 10.65 -16.85 -10.88
CA LYS A 48 11.98 -16.24 -11.11
C LYS A 48 12.73 -16.78 -12.31
N THR A 49 12.50 -18.05 -12.66
CA THR A 49 13.13 -18.72 -13.82
C THR A 49 12.58 -18.24 -15.17
N MET A 50 11.42 -17.57 -15.17
CA MET A 50 10.81 -16.99 -16.36
C MET A 50 11.21 -15.52 -16.59
N MET A 51 12.02 -14.95 -15.70
CA MET A 51 12.45 -13.56 -15.73
C MET A 51 13.97 -13.47 -15.80
N SER A 52 14.50 -12.35 -16.31
CA SER A 52 15.92 -12.08 -16.12
C SER A 52 16.20 -11.77 -14.64
N PRO A 53 17.41 -12.07 -14.12
CA PRO A 53 17.76 -11.75 -12.74
C PRO A 53 17.57 -10.28 -12.38
N ASP A 54 17.84 -9.36 -13.31
CA ASP A 54 17.64 -7.91 -13.12
C ASP A 54 16.16 -7.54 -12.99
N VAL A 55 15.28 -8.11 -13.83
CA VAL A 55 13.84 -7.88 -13.74
C VAL A 55 13.29 -8.39 -12.41
N HIS A 56 13.65 -9.61 -12.01
CA HIS A 56 13.25 -10.17 -10.72
C HIS A 56 13.72 -9.29 -9.55
N ALA A 57 15.00 -8.90 -9.53
CA ALA A 57 15.55 -8.05 -8.47
C ALA A 57 14.85 -6.69 -8.37
N ARG A 58 14.52 -6.06 -9.51
CA ARG A 58 13.78 -4.79 -9.54
C ARG A 58 12.36 -4.94 -9.04
N LEU A 59 11.63 -5.96 -9.47
CA LEU A 59 10.26 -6.21 -9.01
C LEU A 59 10.23 -6.50 -7.50
N PHE A 60 11.14 -7.32 -7.02
CA PHE A 60 11.28 -7.62 -5.60
C PHE A 60 11.60 -6.35 -4.79
N SER A 61 12.55 -5.54 -5.24
CA SER A 61 12.92 -4.27 -4.60
C SER A 61 11.76 -3.27 -4.58
N SER A 62 11.01 -3.15 -5.68
CA SER A 62 9.81 -2.31 -5.74
C SER A 62 8.74 -2.77 -4.75
N LEU A 63 8.52 -4.08 -4.62
CA LEU A 63 7.56 -4.63 -3.65
C LEU A 63 7.98 -4.36 -2.20
N LEU A 64 9.28 -4.50 -1.88
CA LEU A 64 9.81 -4.13 -0.57
C LEU A 64 9.62 -2.64 -0.28
N THR A 65 9.88 -1.79 -1.27
CA THR A 65 9.73 -0.33 -1.15
C THR A 65 8.27 0.04 -0.88
N LEU A 66 7.32 -0.55 -1.62
CA LEU A 66 5.89 -0.35 -1.40
C LEU A 66 5.45 -0.86 -0.02
N SER A 67 5.96 -2.02 0.40
CA SER A 67 5.64 -2.58 1.72
C SER A 67 6.08 -1.66 2.85
N ARG A 68 7.28 -1.09 2.73
CA ARG A 68 7.80 -0.12 3.69
C ARG A 68 6.96 1.15 3.72
N LEU A 69 6.66 1.72 2.55
CA LEU A 69 5.88 2.96 2.46
C LEU A 69 4.48 2.79 3.04
N LEU A 70 3.82 1.67 2.75
CA LEU A 70 2.49 1.37 3.30
C LEU A 70 2.54 1.08 4.80
N GLY A 71 3.58 0.42 5.31
CA GLY A 71 3.80 0.25 6.74
C GLY A 71 4.01 1.59 7.47
N GLU A 72 4.86 2.47 6.93
CA GLU A 72 5.06 3.82 7.48
C GLU A 72 3.77 4.66 7.42
N TYR A 73 2.96 4.50 6.36
CA TYR A 73 1.67 5.15 6.24
C TYR A 73 0.69 4.66 7.32
N GLU A 74 0.66 3.35 7.59
CA GLU A 74 -0.17 2.78 8.65
C GLU A 74 0.27 3.19 10.06
N ASP A 75 1.57 3.16 10.34
CA ASP A 75 2.12 3.61 11.61
C ASP A 75 1.66 5.03 11.96
N ASN A 76 1.56 5.92 10.96
CA ASN A 76 1.15 7.31 11.17
C ASN A 76 -0.31 7.45 11.63
N TRP A 77 -1.25 6.66 11.10
CA TRP A 77 -2.66 6.76 11.53
C TRP A 77 -3.01 5.85 12.70
N SER A 78 -2.28 4.75 12.89
CA SER A 78 -2.53 3.81 13.99
C SER A 78 -2.09 4.40 15.34
N GLN A 79 -1.17 5.37 15.31
CA GLN A 79 -0.77 6.13 16.49
C GLN A 79 -1.83 7.14 16.96
N GLU A 80 -2.79 7.54 16.11
CA GLU A 80 -3.84 8.50 16.47
C GLU A 80 -5.01 7.89 17.26
N TYR A 81 -5.09 6.56 17.34
CA TYR A 81 -5.99 5.84 18.25
C TYR A 81 -5.17 5.06 19.29
N PRO A 82 -4.77 5.69 20.42
CA PRO A 82 -4.41 4.89 21.57
C PRO A 82 -5.67 4.12 21.96
N MET A 83 -5.67 2.81 21.70
CA MET A 83 -6.62 1.92 22.37
C MET A 83 -6.50 2.25 23.86
N SER A 84 -7.56 2.85 24.40
CA SER A 84 -7.85 2.89 25.82
C SER A 84 -7.91 1.45 26.31
N ARG A 85 -6.75 0.88 26.63
CA ARG A 85 -6.61 -0.39 27.32
C ARG A 85 -7.18 -0.14 28.72
N THR A 86 -8.44 -0.53 28.90
CA THR A 86 -9.07 -0.74 30.20
C THR A 86 -9.12 -2.22 30.48
#